data_AF-A0A6B8RNF8-F1
#
_entry.id   AF-A0A6B8RNF8-F1
#
_cell.length_a   1.000
_cell.length_b   1.000
_cell.length_c   1.000
_cell.angle_alpha   90.00
_cell.angle_beta   90.00
_cell.angle_gamma   90.00
#
_symmetry.space_group_name_H-M   'P 1'
#
loop_
_entity.id
_entity.type
_entity.pdbx_description
1 polymer ?
#
loop_
_entity_poly.entity_id
_entity_poly.type
_entity_poly.pdbx_seq_one_letter_code
_entity_poly.pdbx_strand_id
1 'polypeptide(L)'
;MHHRVMGTSVIKNCEMDHINGDRSDNRKQNLRLATRQQNANNNGKIANGSSRHKGVSWDKERKKWRAKITIKSKKKSIGRFENESDAALAYNEYAKEVFGEFARLNVI
;
A
#
# COMPACT_ATOMS: atom_id res chain seq x y z
N MET A 1 -10.31 11.80 13.82
CA MET A 1 -10.14 13.13 13.20
C MET A 1 -8.66 13.47 13.25
N HIS A 2 -7.99 13.77 12.13
CA HIS A 2 -6.67 14.41 12.20
C HIS A 2 -6.85 15.89 11.87
N HIS A 3 -6.64 16.72 12.89
CA HIS A 3 -6.70 18.17 12.80
C HIS A 3 -5.62 18.72 11.85
N ARG A 4 -6.05 19.79 11.19
CA ARG A 4 -5.35 20.76 10.34
C ARG A 4 -4.30 21.53 11.17
N VAL A 5 -3.37 22.22 10.48
CA VAL A 5 -2.91 23.62 10.72
C VAL A 5 -1.39 23.87 10.58
N MET A 6 -1.13 25.06 10.00
CA MET A 6 0.07 25.90 9.87
C MET A 6 1.12 25.55 8.82
N GLY A 7 1.28 26.52 7.91
CA GLY A 7 2.21 26.47 6.81
C GLY A 7 3.59 26.99 7.17
N THR A 8 4.55 26.48 6.41
CA THR A 8 5.75 27.19 6.00
C THR A 8 6.08 26.70 4.60
N SER A 9 6.43 27.67 3.76
CA SER A 9 6.67 27.55 2.33
C SER A 9 7.63 26.39 1.98
N VAL A 10 7.34 25.72 0.86
CA VAL A 10 8.21 24.86 0.02
C VAL A 10 8.34 23.33 0.29
N ILE A 11 7.66 22.70 1.26
CA ILE A 11 7.55 21.21 1.30
C ILE A 11 6.07 20.78 1.21
N LYS A 12 5.53 20.75 -0.01
CA LYS A 12 4.13 20.37 -0.27
C LYS A 12 3.86 18.92 0.14
N ASN A 13 3.04 18.73 1.18
CA ASN A 13 2.25 17.54 1.51
C ASN A 13 2.96 16.32 2.13
N CYS A 14 3.91 16.54 3.05
CA CYS A 14 4.39 15.48 3.95
C CYS A 14 3.42 15.34 5.15
N GLU A 15 2.92 14.14 5.38
CA GLU A 15 2.12 13.73 6.52
C GLU A 15 2.95 12.79 7.42
N MET A 16 2.60 12.73 8.70
CA MET A 16 3.18 11.78 9.64
C MET A 16 2.55 10.40 9.40
N ASP A 17 3.32 9.47 8.84
CA ASP A 17 2.92 8.08 8.61
C ASP A 17 3.40 7.20 9.76
N HIS A 18 2.57 6.23 10.13
CA HIS A 18 2.91 5.24 11.16
C HIS A 18 3.46 4.02 10.44
N ILE A 19 4.72 3.66 10.68
CA ILE A 19 5.43 2.60 9.96
C ILE A 19 4.65 1.29 10.01
N ASN A 20 4.11 0.92 11.18
CA ASN A 20 3.27 -0.28 11.34
C ASN A 20 1.82 -0.12 10.81
N GLY A 21 1.39 1.10 10.50
CA GLY A 21 0.01 1.45 10.14
C GLY A 21 -0.97 1.50 11.31
N ASP A 22 -0.47 1.41 12.54
CA ASP A 22 -1.24 1.55 13.78
C ASP A 22 -1.18 2.99 14.28
N ARG A 23 -2.33 3.67 14.26
CA ARG A 23 -2.47 5.07 14.69
C ARG A 23 -2.45 5.25 16.21
N SER A 24 -2.51 4.16 16.98
CA SER A 24 -2.42 4.20 18.44
C SER A 24 -0.97 4.17 18.93
N ASP A 25 -0.02 3.74 18.09
CA ASP A 25 1.39 3.64 18.41
C ASP A 25 2.16 4.93 18.04
N ASN A 26 2.15 5.88 18.96
CA ASN A 26 2.78 7.20 18.80
C ASN A 26 4.28 7.24 19.16
N ARG A 27 4.95 6.08 19.27
CA ARG A 27 6.40 6.06 19.57
C ARG A 27 7.18 6.71 18.43
N LYS A 28 8.17 7.56 18.72
CA LYS A 28 8.98 8.27 17.70
C LYS A 28 9.56 7.34 16.63
N GLN A 29 9.99 6.14 17.03
CA GLN A 29 10.53 5.12 16.13
C GLN A 29 9.49 4.52 15.16
N ASN A 30 8.20 4.67 15.45
CA ASN A 30 7.09 4.22 14.61
C ASN A 30 6.57 5.34 13.70
N LEU A 31 7.10 6.56 13.79
CA LEU A 31 6.66 7.71 13.00
C LEU A 31 7.69 8.04 11.91
N ARG A 32 7.22 8.27 10.69
CA ARG A 32 8.06 8.74 9.58
C ARG A 32 7.38 9.82 8.77
N LEU A 33 8.18 10.71 8.17
CA LEU A 33 7.68 11.67 7.19
C LEU A 33 7.40 10.95 5.87
N ALA A 34 6.15 10.97 5.44
CA ALA A 34 5.73 10.36 4.18
C ALA A 34 4.83 11.32 3.42
N THR A 35 4.92 11.34 2.09
CA THR A 35 3.90 12.02 1.27
C THR A 35 2.54 11.36 1.43
N ARG A 36 1.45 12.08 1.14
CA ARG A 36 0.10 11.49 1.06
C ARG A 36 0.04 10.21 0.23
N GLN A 37 0.82 10.13 -0.86
CA GLN A 37 0.88 8.95 -1.71
C GLN A 37 1.59 7.79 -1.02
N GLN A 38 2.72 8.05 -0.35
CA GLN A 38 3.44 7.02 0.42
C GLN A 38 2.61 6.51 1.61
N ASN A 39 1.93 7.41 2.33
CA ASN A 39 0.99 7.06 3.40
C ASN A 39 -0.16 6.19 2.85
N ALA A 40 -0.75 6.57 1.70
CA ALA A 40 -1.75 5.74 1.03
C ALA A 40 -1.21 4.38 0.59
N ASN A 41 0.06 4.30 0.17
CA ASN A 41 0.73 3.05 -0.16
C ASN A 41 1.03 2.20 1.07
N ASN A 42 1.02 2.75 2.28
CA ASN A 42 1.13 2.00 3.53
C ASN A 42 -0.22 1.48 4.06
N ASN A 43 -1.35 1.83 3.42
CA ASN A 43 -2.65 1.31 3.85
C ASN A 43 -2.76 -0.21 3.69
N GLY A 44 -3.51 -0.85 4.59
CA GLY A 44 -3.79 -2.29 4.53
C GLY A 44 -4.67 -2.70 3.34
N LYS A 45 -5.02 -3.99 3.29
CA LYS A 45 -6.01 -4.50 2.34
C LYS A 45 -7.36 -3.80 2.55
N ILE A 46 -8.15 -3.75 1.49
CA ILE A 46 -9.56 -3.33 1.58
C ILE A 46 -10.35 -4.48 2.22
N ALA A 47 -11.14 -4.19 3.27
CA ALA A 47 -11.83 -5.20 4.08
C ALA A 47 -12.73 -6.14 3.26
N ASN A 48 -13.38 -5.63 2.20
CA ASN A 48 -14.33 -6.37 1.37
C ASN A 48 -13.73 -6.86 0.04
N GLY A 49 -12.41 -7.08 0.00
CA GLY A 49 -11.74 -7.64 -1.17
C GLY A 49 -12.01 -9.14 -1.32
N SER A 50 -11.94 -9.64 -2.56
CA SER A 50 -11.98 -11.09 -2.85
C SER A 50 -10.72 -11.84 -2.38
N SER A 51 -9.68 -11.11 -1.99
CA SER A 51 -8.40 -11.66 -1.54
C SER A 51 -8.10 -11.27 -0.09
N ARG A 52 -7.35 -12.13 0.60
CA ARG A 52 -6.70 -11.83 1.88
C ARG A 52 -5.50 -10.89 1.71
N HIS A 53 -4.95 -10.75 0.51
CA HIS A 53 -3.75 -9.98 0.23
C HIS A 53 -4.06 -8.65 -0.46
N LYS A 54 -3.31 -7.61 -0.09
CA LYS A 54 -3.36 -6.28 -0.69
C LYS A 54 -2.93 -6.33 -2.15
N GLY A 55 -3.66 -5.61 -2.99
CA GLY A 55 -3.36 -5.51 -4.42
C GLY A 55 -3.76 -6.75 -5.23
N VAL A 56 -4.26 -7.80 -4.57
CA VAL A 56 -4.71 -9.04 -5.21
C VAL A 56 -6.23 -9.05 -5.27
N SER A 57 -6.77 -9.55 -6.39
CA SER A 57 -8.21 -9.69 -6.59
C SER A 57 -8.50 -10.83 -7.54
N TRP A 58 -9.56 -11.61 -7.27
CA TRP A 58 -10.04 -12.64 -8.19
C TRP A 58 -10.68 -11.99 -9.43
N ASP A 59 -10.22 -12.41 -10.61
CA ASP A 59 -10.85 -12.07 -11.88
C ASP A 59 -11.76 -13.21 -12.33
N LYS A 60 -13.07 -12.99 -12.25
CA LYS A 60 -14.10 -13.99 -12.56
C LYS A 60 -14.15 -14.38 -14.04
N GLU A 61 -13.85 -13.44 -14.93
CA GLU A 61 -13.92 -13.66 -16.38
C GLU A 61 -12.82 -14.61 -16.84
N ARG A 62 -11.60 -14.40 -16.33
CA ARG A 62 -10.43 -15.23 -16.68
C ARG A 62 -10.16 -16.35 -15.69
N LYS A 63 -10.93 -16.45 -14.60
CA LYS A 63 -10.76 -17.40 -13.50
C LYS A 63 -9.31 -17.44 -12.98
N LYS A 64 -8.71 -16.26 -12.76
CA LYS A 64 -7.32 -16.11 -12.30
C LYS A 64 -7.22 -15.02 -11.23
N TRP A 65 -6.25 -15.14 -10.34
CA TRP A 65 -5.88 -14.10 -9.38
C TRP A 65 -5.08 -13.01 -10.09
N ARG A 66 -5.54 -11.76 -10.02
CA ARG A 66 -4.85 -10.62 -10.62
C ARG A 66 -4.20 -9.77 -9.54
N ALA A 67 -2.90 -9.52 -9.71
CA ALA A 67 -2.15 -8.55 -8.90
C ALA A 67 -2.06 -7.20 -9.62
N LYS A 68 -2.38 -6.12 -8.90
CA LYS A 68 -2.30 -4.74 -9.38
C LYS A 68 -1.75 -3.81 -8.31
N ILE A 69 -1.03 -2.79 -8.75
CA ILE A 69 -0.42 -1.78 -7.89
C ILE A 69 -0.75 -0.39 -8.43
N THR A 70 -0.92 0.59 -7.55
CA THR A 70 -1.21 1.98 -7.95
C THR A 70 0.00 2.83 -7.65
N ILE A 71 0.58 3.44 -8.68
CA ILE A 71 1.81 4.23 -8.59
C ILE A 71 1.52 5.60 -9.17
N LYS A 72 1.71 6.66 -8.40
CA LYS A 72 1.45 8.04 -8.86
C LYS A 72 0.06 8.19 -9.50
N SER A 73 -0.96 7.61 -8.85
CA SER A 73 -2.36 7.54 -9.31
C SER A 73 -2.63 6.74 -10.58
N LYS A 74 -1.61 6.08 -11.17
CA LYS A 74 -1.77 5.16 -12.29
C LYS A 74 -1.81 3.72 -11.80
N LYS A 75 -2.82 2.97 -12.24
CA LYS A 75 -2.94 1.54 -11.92
C LYS A 75 -2.06 0.75 -12.90
N LYS A 76 -1.10 0.00 -12.38
CA LYS A 76 -0.29 -0.94 -13.14
C LYS A 76 -0.73 -2.36 -12.79
N SER A 77 -1.02 -3.16 -13.82
CA SER A 77 -1.24 -4.60 -13.66
C SER A 77 0.12 -5.28 -13.59
N ILE A 78 0.35 -6.09 -12.55
CA ILE A 78 1.59 -6.86 -12.39
C ILE A 78 1.47 -8.15 -13.17
N GLY A 79 0.35 -8.85 -13.03
CA GLY A 79 0.14 -10.12 -13.69
C GLY A 79 -1.13 -10.82 -13.25
N ARG A 80 -1.33 -12.02 -13.80
CA ARG A 80 -2.42 -12.93 -13.48
C ARG A 80 -1.83 -14.30 -13.16
N PHE A 81 -2.30 -14.89 -12.07
CA PHE A 81 -1.75 -16.10 -11.47
C PHE A 81 -2.87 -17.08 -11.17
N GLU A 82 -2.51 -18.35 -11.00
CA GLU A 82 -3.47 -19.41 -10.68
C GLU A 82 -3.77 -19.46 -9.19
N ASN A 83 -2.79 -19.14 -8.35
CA ASN A 83 -2.94 -19.08 -6.90
C ASN A 83 -2.95 -17.65 -6.38
N GLU A 84 -3.65 -17.48 -5.25
CA GLU A 84 -3.74 -16.20 -4.56
C GLU A 84 -2.38 -15.77 -4.00
N SER A 85 -1.64 -16.73 -3.44
CA SER A 85 -0.30 -16.54 -2.87
C SER A 85 0.72 -16.11 -3.91
N ASP A 86 0.68 -16.67 -5.12
CA ASP A 86 1.58 -16.28 -6.22
C ASP A 86 1.35 -14.82 -6.64
N ALA A 87 0.07 -14.42 -6.71
CA ALA A 87 -0.28 -13.03 -6.98
C ALA A 87 0.19 -12.09 -5.84
N ALA A 88 0.14 -12.56 -4.60
CA ALA A 88 0.62 -11.80 -3.44
C ALA A 88 2.14 -11.68 -3.41
N LEU A 89 2.87 -12.75 -3.78
CA LEU A 89 4.33 -12.76 -3.94
C LEU A 89 4.76 -11.74 -4.98
N ALA A 90 4.16 -11.81 -6.18
CA ALA A 90 4.47 -10.87 -7.26
C ALA A 90 4.13 -9.42 -6.87
N TYR A 91 3.06 -9.21 -6.09
CA TYR A 91 2.78 -7.89 -5.52
C TYR A 91 3.88 -7.42 -4.56
N ASN A 92 4.36 -8.30 -3.67
CA ASN A 92 5.39 -7.98 -2.71
C ASN A 92 6.71 -7.58 -3.38
N GLU A 93 7.15 -8.35 -4.37
CA GLU A 93 8.37 -8.05 -5.14
C GLU A 93 8.26 -6.69 -5.81
N TYR A 94 7.17 -6.47 -6.55
CA TYR A 94 6.95 -5.21 -7.26
C TYR A 94 6.77 -4.02 -6.31
N ALA A 95 6.12 -4.22 -5.16
CA ALA A 95 5.95 -3.18 -4.16
C ALA A 95 7.29 -2.79 -3.51
N LYS A 96 8.18 -3.77 -3.22
CA LYS A 96 9.53 -3.49 -2.73
C LYS A 96 10.31 -2.65 -3.72
N GLU A 97 10.27 -2.97 -5.01
CA GLU A 97 10.99 -2.22 -6.04
C GLU A 97 10.50 -0.78 -6.16
N VAL A 98 9.17 -0.55 -6.12
CA VAL A 98 8.62 0.78 -6.40
C VAL A 98 8.48 1.66 -5.17
N PHE A 99 8.11 1.08 -4.03
CA PHE A 99 7.84 1.82 -2.80
C PHE A 99 8.96 1.70 -1.76
N GLY A 100 9.89 0.76 -1.95
CA GLY A 100 11.00 0.53 -1.02
C GLY A 100 10.52 0.30 0.40
N GLU A 101 11.09 1.05 1.32
CA GLU A 101 10.75 1.08 2.75
C GLU A 101 9.29 1.51 3.05
N PHE A 102 8.59 2.16 2.12
CA PHE A 102 7.17 2.51 2.24
C PHE A 102 6.23 1.39 1.76
N ALA A 103 6.78 0.27 1.27
CA ALA A 103 5.98 -0.86 0.81
C ALA A 103 5.35 -1.61 1.99
N ARG A 104 4.02 -1.69 2.03
CA ARG A 104 3.33 -2.66 2.89
C ARG A 104 3.23 -3.99 2.16
N LEU A 105 4.01 -4.96 2.63
CA LEU A 105 4.04 -6.31 2.10
C LEU A 105 2.92 -7.16 2.70
N ASN A 106 2.43 -8.09 1.89
CA ASN A 106 1.52 -9.13 2.31
C ASN A 106 2.27 -10.22 3.07
N VAL A 107 1.71 -10.69 4.18
CA VAL A 107 2.10 -11.97 4.80
C VAL A 107 1.48 -13.08 3.96
N ILE A 108 2.28 -14.07 3.58
CA ILE A 108 1.91 -15.16 2.68
C ILE A 108 1.95 -16.47 3.45
#